data_AF-A0A654BNG8-F1
#
_entry.id   AF-A0A654BNG8-F1
#
_cell.length_a   1.000
_cell.length_b   1.000
_cell.length_c   1.000
_cell.angle_alpha   90.00
_cell.angle_beta   90.00
_cell.angle_gamma   90.00
#
_symmetry.space_group_name_H-M   'P 1'
#
loop_
_entity.id
_entity.type
_entity.pdbx_description
1 polymer ?
#
loop_
_entity_poly.entity_id
_entity_poly.type
_entity_poly.pdbx_seq_one_letter_code
_entity_poly.pdbx_strand_id
1 'polypeptide(L)' 'MSATGDIAYFRRRVIEEKYRARAACEEAIRRLHLDLAARYAERAAEAEQRALTYSTQ' A
#
# COMPACT_ATOMS: atom_id res chain seq x y z
N MET A 1 -16.23 -4.12 -3.08
CA MET A 1 -15.30 -4.11 -1.93
C MET A 1 -15.57 -2.82 -1.15
N SER A 2 -15.54 -2.85 0.18
CA SER A 2 -15.78 -1.65 1.00
C SER A 2 -14.50 -0.81 1.08
N ALA A 3 -14.64 0.52 1.22
CA ALA A 3 -13.50 1.43 1.36
C ALA A 3 -12.57 1.01 2.51
N THR A 4 -13.13 0.53 3.63
CA THR A 4 -12.36 -0.02 4.76
C THR A 4 -11.58 -1.28 4.40
N GLY A 5 -12.14 -2.16 3.56
CA GLY A 5 -11.46 -3.35 3.05
C GLY A 5 -10.27 -3.01 2.15
N ASP A 6 -10.43 -1.99 1.30
CA ASP A 6 -9.37 -1.52 0.40
C ASP A 6 -8.21 -0.88 1.17
N ILE A 7 -8.49 -0.07 2.20
CA ILE A 7 -7.47 0.54 3.06
C ILE A 7 -6.65 -0.53 3.79
N ALA A 8 -7.32 -1.50 4.43
CA ALA A 8 -6.63 -2.58 5.15
C ALA A 8 -5.78 -3.44 4.22
N TYR A 9 -6.28 -3.73 3.01
CA TYR A 9 -5.53 -4.43 1.98
C TYR A 9 -4.26 -3.67 1.59
N PHE A 10 -4.36 -2.39 1.23
CA PHE A 10 -3.20 -1.61 0.81
C PHE A 10 -2.16 -1.48 1.93
N ARG A 11 -2.58 -1.19 3.16
CA ARG A 11 -1.67 -1.12 4.32
C ARG A 11 -0.92 -2.43 4.54
N ARG A 12 -1.62 -3.58 4.43
CA ARG A 12 -0.99 -4.91 4.53
C ARG A 12 0.06 -5.11 3.42
N ARG A 13 -0.27 -4.75 2.18
CA ARG A 13 0.65 -4.90 1.04
C ARG A 13 1.90 -4.05 1.19
N VAL A 14 1.80 -2.83 1.72
CA VAL A 14 2.99 -1.99 2.03
C VAL A 14 3.98 -2.74 2.93
N ILE A 15 3.48 -3.38 4.00
CA ILE A 15 4.33 -4.12 4.95
C ILE A 15 4.95 -5.34 4.27
N GLU A 16 4.16 -6.12 3.53
CA GLU A 16 4.63 -7.30 2.79
C GLU A 16 5.74 -6.95 1.79
N GLU A 17 5.55 -5.89 0.99
CA GLU A 17 6.55 -5.48 -0.01
C GLU A 17 7.82 -4.93 0.65
N LYS A 18 7.72 -4.17 1.76
CA LYS A 18 8.90 -3.75 2.53
C LYS A 18 9.67 -4.94 3.11
N TYR A 19 8.97 -5.97 3.59
CA TYR A 19 9.60 -7.18 4.08
C TYR A 19 10.33 -7.94 2.96
N ARG A 20 9.70 -8.06 1.79
CA ARG A 20 10.33 -8.67 0.59
C ARG A 20 11.53 -7.89 0.11
N ALA A 21 11.47 -6.55 0.10
CA ALA A 21 12.61 -5.70 -0.24
C ALA A 21 13.81 -5.98 0.67
N ARG A 22 13.58 -6.16 1.98
CA ARG A 22 14.63 -6.49 2.94
C ARG A 22 15.25 -7.87 2.70
N ALA A 23 14.44 -8.83 2.23
CA ALA A 23 14.91 -10.19 1.91
C ALA A 23 15.56 -10.30 0.52
N ALA A 24 15.39 -9.30 -0.35
CA ALA A 24 15.90 -9.34 -1.72
C ALA A 24 17.43 -9.14 -1.76
N CYS A 25 18.12 -10.13 -2.34
CA CYS A 25 19.58 -10.11 -2.55
C CYS A 25 19.99 -9.16 -3.68
N GLU A 26 19.17 -9.07 -4.74
CA GLU A 26 19.46 -8.19 -5.88
C GLU A 26 18.88 -6.79 -5.68
N GLU A 27 19.68 -5.77 -6.01
CA GLU A 27 19.29 -4.36 -5.85
C GLU A 27 18.09 -3.99 -6.74
N ALA A 28 18.02 -4.49 -7.97
CA ALA A 28 16.90 -4.24 -8.87
C ALA A 28 15.58 -4.78 -8.32
N ILE A 29 15.61 -5.99 -7.75
CA ILE A 29 14.44 -6.63 -7.12
C ILE A 29 14.05 -5.88 -5.85
N ARG A 30 15.03 -5.45 -5.03
CA ARG A 30 14.78 -4.62 -3.86
C ARG A 30 14.08 -3.32 -4.24
N ARG A 31 14.57 -2.62 -5.26
CA ARG A 31 13.98 -1.38 -5.76
C ARG A 31 12.55 -1.57 -6.24
N LEU A 32 12.28 -2.65 -6.98
CA LEU A 32 10.92 -3.00 -7.41
C LEU A 32 9.96 -3.13 -6.23
N HIS A 33 10.35 -3.85 -5.17
CA HIS A 33 9.51 -4.00 -3.98
C HIS A 33 9.28 -2.67 -3.25
N LEU A 34 10.29 -1.80 -3.18
CA LEU A 34 10.15 -0.47 -2.58
C LEU A 34 9.21 0.42 -3.41
N ASP A 35 9.33 0.40 -4.73
CA ASP A 35 8.45 1.16 -5.63
C ASP A 35 6.99 0.68 -5.51
N LEU A 36 6.77 -0.64 -5.40
CA LEU A 36 5.45 -1.21 -5.15
C LEU A 36 4.91 -0.80 -3.78
N ALA A 37 5.74 -0.80 -2.73
CA ALA A 37 5.35 -0.34 -1.41
C ALA A 37 4.92 1.14 -1.42
N ALA A 38 5.61 2.00 -2.18
CA ALA A 38 5.25 3.41 -2.33
C ALA A 38 3.87 3.56 -3.00
N ARG A 39 3.65 2.85 -4.12
CA ARG A 39 2.35 2.86 -4.83
C ARG A 39 1.20 2.37 -3.94
N TYR A 40 1.40 1.33 -3.14
CA TYR A 40 0.37 0.87 -2.21
C TYR A 40 0.10 1.89 -1.09
N ALA A 41 1.11 2.63 -0.64
CA ALA A 41 0.90 3.70 0.34
C ALA A 41 0.07 4.85 -0.22
N GLU A 42 0.33 5.26 -1.48
CA GLU A 42 -0.49 6.26 -2.19
C GLU A 42 -1.95 5.79 -2.31
N ARG A 43 -2.16 4.52 -2.70
CA ARG A 43 -3.52 3.95 -2.78
C ARG A 43 -4.23 3.86 -1.44
N ALA A 44 -3.51 3.58 -0.36
CA ALA A 44 -4.08 3.62 0.99
C ALA A 44 -4.56 5.04 1.34
N ALA A 45 -3.73 6.05 1.07
CA ALA A 45 -4.09 7.46 1.31
C ALA A 45 -5.29 7.89 0.45
N GLU A 46 -5.34 7.52 -0.83
CA GLU A 46 -6.50 7.79 -1.69
C GLU A 46 -7.79 7.13 -1.15
N ALA A 47 -7.69 5.87 -0.70
CA ALA A 47 -8.83 5.15 -0.16
C ALA A 47 -9.32 5.75 1.17
N GLU A 48 -8.39 6.21 2.02
CA GLU A 48 -8.69 6.95 3.25
C GLU A 48 -9.42 8.27 2.96
N GLN A 49 -8.92 9.06 1.99
CA GLN A 49 -9.56 10.30 1.57
C GLN A 49 -10.98 10.08 1.03
N ARG A 50 -11.18 9.04 0.21
CA ARG A 50 -12.51 8.67 -0.28
C ARG A 50 -13.43 8.28 0.87
N ALA A 51 -12.96 7.45 1.80
CA ALA A 51 -13.76 7.04 2.95
C ALA A 51 -14.22 8.24 3.80
N LEU A 52 -13.34 9.21 4.03
CA LEU A 52 -13.69 10.46 4.73
C LEU A 52 -14.73 11.28 3.96
N THR A 53 -14.56 11.41 2.64
CA THR A 53 -15.50 12.15 1.78
C THR A 53 -16.90 11.53 1.80
N TYR A 54 -17.00 10.21 1.70
CA TYR A 54 -18.29 9.49 1.74
C TYR A 54 -18.88 9.39 3.15
N SER A 55 -18.08 9.48 4.21
CA SER A 55 -18.58 9.48 5.60
C SER A 55 -19.15 10.84 6.04
N THR A 56 -18.94 11.90 5.26
CA THR A 56 -19.37 13.27 5.60
C THR A 56 -20.62 13.71 4.81
N GLN A 57 -21.14 12.84 3.94
CA GLN A 57 -22.44 12.97 3.27
C GLN A 57 -23.51 12.18 4.02
#